data_AF-A0A7R7B634-F1
#
_entry.id   AF-A0A7R7B634-F1
#
_cell.length_a   1.000
_cell.length_b   1.000
_cell.length_c   1.000
_cell.angle_alpha   90.00
_cell.angle_beta   90.00
_cell.angle_gamma   90.00
#
_symmetry.space_group_name_H-M   'P 1'
#
loop_
_entity.id
_entity.type
_entity.pdbx_description
1 polymer ?
#
loop_
_entity_poly.entity_id
_entity_poly.type
_entity_poly.pdbx_seq_one_letter_code
_entity_poly.pdbx_strand_id
1 'polypeptide(L)'
;MKHQTVDQLNAVADVHAEATYLFATRGQRLERWAQLLEQDPDRRLGALAGTEYTAPDLRDRMRASGSPITVAFEDPVFRAQGLSDDSYGEARRFFELSDWQLHEIVCHCHVGATLPARWAASRVRAANSPGSGFFAWLRGVFMH
;
A
#
# COMPACT_ATOMS: atom_id res chain seq x y z
N MET A 1 49.82 4.72 -21.81
CA MET A 1 48.37 5.02 -21.80
C MET A 1 47.66 3.76 -21.34
N LYS A 2 46.93 3.82 -20.21
CA LYS A 2 46.26 2.64 -19.62
C LYS A 2 44.89 2.49 -20.27
N HIS A 3 44.63 1.36 -20.92
CA HIS A 3 43.30 1.02 -21.43
C HIS A 3 42.42 0.64 -20.23
N GLN A 4 41.60 1.60 -19.76
CA GLN A 4 40.49 1.30 -18.87
C GLN A 4 39.42 0.58 -19.71
N THR A 5 39.14 -0.66 -19.32
CA THR A 5 38.32 -1.61 -20.05
C THR A 5 36.85 -1.19 -20.03
N VAL A 6 36.24 -1.23 -21.21
CA VAL A 6 34.79 -1.02 -21.44
C VAL A 6 33.92 -1.97 -20.58
N ASP A 7 34.50 -3.07 -20.07
CA ASP A 7 33.84 -4.02 -19.16
C ASP A 7 33.39 -3.42 -17.81
N GLN A 8 33.95 -2.29 -17.36
CA GLN A 8 33.51 -1.65 -16.12
C GLN A 8 32.22 -0.81 -16.27
N LEU A 9 31.78 -0.53 -17.50
CA LEU A 9 30.53 0.20 -17.72
C LEU A 9 29.31 -0.73 -17.84
N ASN A 10 29.50 -1.99 -18.25
CA ASN A 10 28.42 -2.96 -18.31
C ASN A 10 28.00 -3.46 -16.92
N ALA A 11 28.93 -3.54 -15.96
CA ALA A 11 28.64 -3.95 -14.59
C ALA A 11 27.77 -2.94 -13.82
N VAL A 12 27.82 -1.64 -14.18
CA VAL A 12 26.96 -0.61 -13.57
C VAL A 12 25.58 -0.58 -14.23
N ALA A 13 25.51 -0.87 -15.54
CA ALA A 13 24.24 -0.96 -16.27
C ALA A 13 23.41 -2.18 -15.85
N ASP A 14 24.04 -3.33 -15.54
CA ASP A 14 23.34 -4.55 -15.13
C ASP A 14 22.72 -4.45 -13.74
N VAL A 15 23.39 -3.75 -12.81
CA VAL A 15 22.85 -3.48 -11.45
C VAL A 15 21.60 -2.58 -11.51
N HIS A 16 21.49 -1.71 -12.51
CA HIS A 16 20.28 -0.92 -12.74
C HIS A 16 19.16 -1.70 -13.45
N ALA A 17 19.50 -2.70 -14.27
CA ALA A 17 18.53 -3.59 -14.91
C ALA A 17 17.89 -4.55 -13.89
N GLU A 18 18.64 -5.07 -12.92
CA GLU A 18 18.08 -5.83 -11.77
C GLU A 18 17.22 -4.94 -10.85
N ALA A 19 17.59 -3.66 -10.68
CA ALA A 19 16.76 -2.69 -9.97
C ALA A 19 15.48 -2.29 -10.74
N THR A 20 15.34 -2.67 -12.02
CA THR A 20 14.10 -2.45 -12.78
C THR A 20 13.06 -3.56 -12.52
N TYR A 21 13.38 -4.56 -11.69
CA TYR A 21 12.42 -5.53 -11.15
C TYR A 21 11.79 -5.10 -9.80
N LEU A 22 11.88 -3.81 -9.46
CA LEU A 22 11.10 -3.19 -8.39
C LEU A 22 9.60 -3.24 -8.77
N PHE A 23 8.75 -3.84 -7.90
CA PHE A 23 7.32 -4.14 -8.09
C PHE A 23 6.62 -3.44 -9.26
N ALA A 24 6.78 -4.01 -10.46
CA ALA A 24 6.37 -3.41 -11.74
C ALA A 24 4.85 -3.27 -11.90
N THR A 25 4.08 -3.99 -11.09
CA THR A 25 2.61 -3.99 -11.15
C THR A 25 1.98 -3.57 -9.84
N ARG A 26 0.78 -2.99 -9.91
CA ARG A 26 -0.08 -2.71 -8.75
C ARG A 26 -0.21 -3.93 -7.83
N GLY A 27 -0.46 -5.11 -8.42
CA GLY A 27 -0.64 -6.35 -7.66
C GLY A 27 0.60 -6.78 -6.88
N GLN A 28 1.80 -6.61 -7.45
CA GLN A 28 3.06 -6.85 -6.74
C GLN A 28 3.28 -5.86 -5.58
N ARG A 29 2.94 -4.58 -5.78
CA ARG A 29 3.01 -3.59 -4.69
C ARG A 29 2.06 -3.94 -3.54
N LEU A 30 0.83 -4.33 -3.85
CA LEU A 30 -0.13 -4.78 -2.83
C LEU A 30 0.34 -6.06 -2.13
N GLU A 31 0.84 -7.06 -2.86
CA GLU A 31 1.33 -8.29 -2.21
C GLU A 31 2.50 -8.01 -1.28
N ARG A 32 3.46 -7.17 -1.69
CA ARG A 32 4.54 -6.73 -0.80
C ARG A 32 4.00 -6.03 0.44
N TRP A 33 3.01 -5.14 0.29
CA TRP A 33 2.44 -4.43 1.43
C TRP A 33 1.77 -5.40 2.41
N ALA A 34 1.03 -6.40 1.91
CA ALA A 34 0.47 -7.46 2.73
C ALA A 34 1.56 -8.24 3.50
N GLN A 35 2.66 -8.60 2.83
CA GLN A 35 3.79 -9.29 3.46
C GLN A 35 4.45 -8.45 4.56
N LEU A 36 4.59 -7.13 4.38
CA LEU A 36 5.13 -6.23 5.41
C LEU A 36 4.25 -6.21 6.66
N LEU A 37 2.93 -6.17 6.48
CA LEU A 37 1.96 -6.20 7.58
C LEU A 37 1.98 -7.55 8.31
N GLU A 38 2.29 -8.64 7.62
CA GLU A 38 2.34 -10.00 8.20
C GLU A 38 3.65 -10.34 8.91
N GLN A 39 4.66 -9.46 8.87
CA GLN A 39 5.88 -9.65 9.67
C GLN A 39 5.59 -9.67 11.17
N ASP A 40 4.59 -8.90 11.61
CA ASP A 40 4.05 -8.91 12.97
C ASP A 40 2.51 -8.83 12.91
N PRO A 41 1.82 -9.97 12.69
CA PRO A 41 0.39 -10.01 12.40
C PRO A 41 -0.49 -9.59 13.60
N ASP A 42 0.07 -9.61 14.80
CA ASP A 42 -0.60 -9.22 16.05
C ASP A 42 -0.33 -7.75 16.44
N ARG A 43 0.60 -7.07 15.74
CA ARG A 43 0.84 -5.63 15.92
C ARG A 43 -0.45 -4.84 15.79
N ARG A 44 -0.69 -3.98 16.77
CA ARG A 44 -1.78 -3.00 16.75
C ARG A 44 -1.34 -1.76 15.98
N LEU A 45 -2.00 -1.51 14.84
CA LEU A 45 -1.74 -0.38 13.96
C LEU A 45 -2.79 0.72 14.17
N GLY A 46 -2.41 1.99 14.01
CA GLY A 46 -3.31 3.14 14.12
C GLY A 46 -4.36 3.12 13.00
N ALA A 47 -5.64 3.21 13.36
CA ALA A 47 -6.73 3.26 12.39
C ALA A 47 -6.97 4.70 11.91
N LEU A 48 -7.33 4.86 10.63
CA LEU A 48 -7.85 6.11 10.10
C LEU A 48 -9.39 6.01 10.07
N ALA A 49 -10.02 6.32 11.20
CA ALA A 49 -11.47 6.25 11.33
C ALA A 49 -12.17 7.44 10.63
N GLY A 50 -13.37 7.21 10.09
CA GLY A 50 -14.21 8.27 9.52
C GLY A 50 -13.78 8.74 8.13
N THR A 51 -12.91 8.01 7.43
CA THR A 51 -12.52 8.36 6.05
C THR A 51 -13.73 8.37 5.12
N GLU A 52 -14.75 7.55 5.39
CA GLU A 52 -15.99 7.45 4.61
C GLU A 52 -16.89 8.69 4.67
N TYR A 53 -16.79 9.50 5.75
CA TYR A 53 -17.60 10.73 5.94
C TYR A 53 -16.77 12.01 5.80
N THR A 54 -15.45 11.88 5.72
CA THR A 54 -14.53 13.02 5.63
C THR A 54 -14.50 13.56 4.20
N ALA A 55 -14.59 14.90 4.07
CA ALA A 55 -14.50 15.59 2.78
C ALA A 55 -13.19 15.23 2.05
N PRO A 56 -13.20 15.09 0.70
CA PRO A 56 -12.06 14.56 -0.06
C PRO A 56 -10.71 15.25 0.25
N ASP A 57 -10.66 16.58 0.26
CA ASP A 57 -9.42 17.32 0.51
C ASP A 57 -8.87 17.12 1.93
N LEU A 58 -9.75 16.91 2.91
CA LEU A 58 -9.34 16.62 4.29
C LEU A 58 -8.93 15.15 4.42
N ARG A 59 -9.67 14.25 3.76
CA ARG A 59 -9.40 12.82 3.73
C ARG A 59 -8.02 12.53 3.16
N ASP A 60 -7.67 13.14 2.02
CA ASP A 60 -6.37 12.95 1.38
C ASP A 60 -5.20 13.36 2.30
N ARG A 61 -5.43 14.29 3.24
CA ARG A 61 -4.43 14.73 4.22
C ARG A 61 -4.40 13.89 5.51
N MET A 62 -5.35 12.97 5.71
CA MET A 62 -5.41 12.16 6.93
C MET A 62 -4.17 11.29 7.09
N ARG A 63 -3.71 11.19 8.33
CA ARG A 63 -2.58 10.36 8.76
C ARG A 63 -2.87 9.82 10.16
N ALA A 64 -2.33 8.65 10.46
CA ALA A 64 -2.25 8.13 11.81
C ALA A 64 -0.88 7.47 12.02
N SER A 65 -0.25 7.75 13.16
CA SER A 65 1.06 7.18 13.48
C SER A 65 0.97 5.66 13.60
N GLY A 66 1.93 4.96 13.00
CA GLY A 66 1.97 3.50 13.02
C GLY A 66 0.74 2.85 12.36
N SER A 67 0.16 3.53 11.36
CA SER A 67 -0.95 3.00 10.57
C SER A 67 -0.48 1.93 9.58
N PRO A 68 -1.41 1.21 8.92
CA PRO A 68 -1.04 0.36 7.79
C PRO A 68 -0.27 1.10 6.69
N ILE A 69 -0.57 2.39 6.47
CA ILE A 69 0.13 3.22 5.50
C ILE A 69 1.56 3.52 5.97
N THR A 70 1.75 3.80 7.26
CA THR A 70 3.09 3.99 7.84
C THR A 70 3.98 2.76 7.61
N VAL A 71 3.43 1.55 7.76
CA VAL A 71 4.17 0.29 7.47
C VAL A 71 4.62 0.21 6.00
N ALA A 72 3.78 0.63 5.05
CA ALA A 72 4.20 0.74 3.66
C ALA A 72 5.29 1.81 3.48
N PHE A 73 5.11 3.00 4.05
CA PHE A 73 6.05 4.11 3.89
C PHE A 73 7.44 3.80 4.50
N GLU A 74 7.51 3.00 5.55
CA GLU A 74 8.77 2.56 6.15
C GLU A 74 9.60 1.66 5.22
N ASP A 75 8.97 0.98 4.26
CA ASP A 75 9.66 0.14 3.28
C ASP A 75 10.48 1.01 2.29
N PRO A 76 11.82 0.82 2.22
CA PRO A 76 12.68 1.65 1.39
C PRO A 76 12.44 1.45 -0.11
N VAL A 77 11.91 0.28 -0.51
CA VAL A 77 11.62 -0.01 -1.91
C VAL A 77 10.40 0.80 -2.38
N PHE A 78 9.35 0.89 -1.57
CA PHE A 78 8.21 1.75 -1.92
C PHE A 78 8.58 3.24 -1.98
N ARG A 79 9.40 3.73 -1.06
CA ARG A 79 9.91 5.12 -1.13
C ARG A 79 10.75 5.37 -2.38
N ALA A 80 11.64 4.44 -2.72
CA ALA A 80 12.42 4.53 -3.96
C ALA A 80 11.56 4.49 -5.24
N GLN A 81 10.40 3.81 -5.19
CA GLN A 81 9.41 3.78 -6.28
C GLN A 81 8.46 4.98 -6.29
N GLY A 82 8.61 5.93 -5.36
CA GLY A 82 7.86 7.18 -5.36
C GLY A 82 6.64 7.23 -4.45
N LEU A 83 6.58 6.39 -3.40
CA LEU A 83 5.71 6.63 -2.24
C LEU A 83 6.32 7.75 -1.39
N SER A 84 5.77 8.96 -1.50
CA SER A 84 6.41 10.17 -0.95
C SER A 84 6.17 10.39 0.54
N ASP A 85 5.04 9.91 1.06
CA ASP A 85 4.67 10.02 2.46
C ASP A 85 3.62 8.97 2.88
N ASP A 86 3.17 9.03 4.14
CA ASP A 86 2.19 8.12 4.72
C ASP A 86 0.77 8.70 4.82
N SER A 87 0.43 9.70 4.00
CA SER A 87 -0.93 10.23 3.91
C SER A 87 -1.88 9.27 3.19
N TYR A 88 -3.16 9.39 3.52
CA TYR A 88 -4.22 8.65 2.86
C TYR A 88 -4.22 8.89 1.33
N GLY A 89 -4.12 10.16 0.91
CA GLY A 89 -4.15 10.52 -0.51
C GLY A 89 -2.95 9.96 -1.27
N GLU A 90 -1.77 9.98 -0.65
CA GLU A 90 -0.55 9.43 -1.24
C GLU A 90 -0.59 7.91 -1.36
N ALA A 91 -1.07 7.21 -0.32
CA ALA A 91 -1.28 5.77 -0.38
C ALA A 91 -2.29 5.39 -1.48
N ARG A 92 -3.38 6.15 -1.60
CA ARG A 92 -4.40 5.96 -2.63
C ARG A 92 -3.80 6.07 -4.03
N ARG A 93 -3.01 7.10 -4.27
CA ARG A 93 -2.31 7.34 -5.55
C ARG A 93 -1.31 6.24 -5.85
N PHE A 94 -0.40 5.95 -4.93
CA PHE A 94 0.72 5.03 -5.15
C PHE A 94 0.27 3.58 -5.35
N PHE A 95 -0.68 3.11 -4.55
CA PHE A 95 -1.24 1.75 -4.66
C PHE A 95 -2.40 1.64 -5.64
N GLU A 96 -2.78 2.74 -6.31
CA GLU A 96 -3.88 2.79 -7.26
C GLU A 96 -5.16 2.17 -6.66
N LEU A 97 -5.50 2.62 -5.45
CA LEU A 97 -6.66 2.15 -4.70
C LEU A 97 -7.84 3.10 -4.90
N SER A 98 -9.05 2.55 -4.88
CA SER A 98 -10.24 3.39 -4.66
C SER A 98 -10.31 3.85 -3.20
N ASP A 99 -11.07 4.91 -2.94
CA ASP A 99 -11.35 5.35 -1.56
C ASP A 99 -11.92 4.21 -0.71
N TRP A 100 -12.81 3.40 -1.29
CA TRP A 100 -13.43 2.29 -0.58
C TRP A 100 -12.40 1.20 -0.23
N GLN A 101 -11.55 0.79 -1.19
CA GLN A 101 -10.50 -0.19 -0.92
C GLN A 101 -9.53 0.29 0.15
N LEU A 102 -9.11 1.56 0.09
CA LEU A 102 -8.19 2.08 1.10
C LEU A 102 -8.87 2.20 2.46
N HIS A 103 -10.12 2.64 2.53
CA HIS A 103 -10.92 2.64 3.76
C HIS A 103 -10.96 1.27 4.42
N GLU A 104 -11.23 0.19 3.66
CA GLU A 104 -11.25 -1.17 4.22
C GLU A 104 -9.90 -1.61 4.79
N ILE A 105 -8.79 -1.11 4.25
CA ILE A 105 -7.43 -1.43 4.72
C ILE A 105 -7.09 -0.68 6.02
N VAL A 106 -7.51 0.58 6.13
CA VAL A 106 -7.03 1.49 7.19
C VAL A 106 -8.03 1.74 8.31
N CYS A 107 -9.30 1.40 8.13
CA CYS A 107 -10.34 1.51 9.15
C CYS A 107 -10.84 0.12 9.56
N HIS A 108 -11.01 -0.06 10.88
CA HIS A 108 -11.85 -1.12 11.41
C HIS A 108 -12.96 -0.48 12.25
N CYS A 109 -13.95 0.07 11.55
CA CYS A 109 -14.84 1.11 12.08
C CYS A 109 -15.76 0.67 13.23
N HIS A 110 -15.74 -0.61 13.61
CA HIS A 110 -16.48 -1.15 14.77
C HIS A 110 -15.58 -1.61 15.94
N VAL A 111 -14.25 -1.50 15.84
CA VAL A 111 -13.32 -2.14 16.80
C VAL A 111 -12.36 -1.15 17.48
N GLY A 112 -12.38 0.13 17.05
CA GLY A 112 -11.77 1.24 17.79
C GLY A 112 -10.62 1.94 17.06
N ALA A 113 -9.81 2.67 17.82
CA ALA A 113 -8.74 3.55 17.30
C ALA A 113 -7.57 2.82 16.61
N THR A 114 -7.58 1.50 16.62
CA THR A 114 -6.45 0.67 16.24
C THR A 114 -6.95 -0.68 15.70
N LEU A 115 -6.26 -1.26 14.73
CA LEU A 115 -6.57 -2.56 14.12
C LEU A 115 -5.35 -3.51 14.12
N PRO A 116 -5.54 -4.83 14.12
CA PRO A 116 -4.42 -5.77 14.02
C PRO A 116 -3.85 -5.79 12.59
N ALA A 117 -2.53 -5.97 12.46
CA ALA A 117 -1.85 -5.94 11.16
C ALA A 117 -2.31 -7.06 10.21
N ARG A 118 -2.60 -8.27 10.71
CA ARG A 118 -3.19 -9.36 9.92
C ARG A 118 -4.49 -8.97 9.21
N TRP A 119 -5.26 -8.09 9.84
CA TRP A 119 -6.54 -7.65 9.32
C TRP A 119 -6.31 -6.69 8.14
N ALA A 120 -5.45 -5.69 8.31
CA ALA A 120 -5.01 -4.83 7.20
C ALA A 120 -4.44 -5.65 6.02
N ALA A 121 -3.57 -6.63 6.30
CA ALA A 121 -2.97 -7.50 5.27
C ALA A 121 -4.03 -8.24 4.45
N SER A 122 -5.07 -8.77 5.12
CA SER A 122 -6.18 -9.45 4.46
C SER A 122 -6.91 -8.54 3.46
N ARG A 123 -7.14 -7.25 3.78
CA ARG A 123 -7.79 -6.34 2.81
C ARG A 123 -6.88 -5.83 1.73
N VAL A 124 -5.60 -5.67 2.01
CA VAL A 124 -4.62 -5.38 0.96
C VAL A 124 -4.69 -6.46 -0.13
N ARG A 125 -4.78 -7.74 0.26
CA ARG A 125 -4.96 -8.83 -0.71
C ARG A 125 -6.33 -8.84 -1.37
N ALA A 126 -7.40 -8.56 -0.63
CA ALA A 126 -8.75 -8.45 -1.20
C ALA A 126 -8.82 -7.35 -2.29
N ALA A 127 -8.10 -6.25 -2.12
CA ALA A 127 -7.99 -5.18 -3.10
C ALA A 127 -7.25 -5.58 -4.40
N ASN A 128 -6.63 -6.76 -4.44
CA ASN A 128 -5.97 -7.33 -5.62
C ASN A 128 -6.90 -8.24 -6.45
N SER A 129 -8.01 -8.72 -5.89
CA SER A 129 -8.91 -9.66 -6.60
C SER A 129 -9.76 -8.97 -7.67
N PRO A 130 -9.89 -9.55 -8.89
CA PRO A 130 -10.79 -9.02 -9.91
C PRO A 130 -12.24 -9.11 -9.41
N GLY A 131 -12.85 -7.96 -9.17
CA GLY A 131 -14.23 -7.86 -8.67
C GLY A 131 -14.40 -7.14 -7.33
N SER A 132 -13.32 -6.84 -6.59
CA SER A 132 -13.35 -6.09 -5.32
C SER A 132 -13.61 -4.57 -5.46
N GLY A 133 -14.26 -4.18 -6.56
CA GLY A 133 -14.79 -2.85 -6.81
C GLY A 133 -16.32 -2.83 -6.80
N PHE A 134 -16.89 -1.90 -7.57
CA PHE A 134 -18.34 -1.65 -7.72
C PHE A 134 -19.23 -2.92 -7.83
N PHE A 135 -18.74 -4.01 -8.43
CA PHE A 135 -19.49 -5.27 -8.57
C PHE A 135 -19.56 -6.14 -7.30
N ALA A 136 -18.55 -6.11 -6.41
CA ALA A 136 -18.66 -6.73 -5.09
C ALA A 136 -19.66 -5.97 -4.21
N TRP A 137 -19.67 -4.63 -4.30
CA TRP A 137 -20.67 -3.78 -3.66
C TRP A 137 -22.09 -4.06 -4.16
N LEU A 138 -22.31 -4.17 -5.48
CA LEU A 138 -23.62 -4.53 -6.03
C LEU A 138 -24.12 -5.90 -5.52
N ARG A 139 -23.24 -6.89 -5.34
CA ARG A 139 -23.64 -8.18 -4.73
C ARG A 139 -24.00 -8.05 -3.24
N GLY A 140 -23.31 -7.18 -2.50
CA GLY A 140 -23.61 -6.93 -1.09
C GLY A 140 -24.92 -6.16 -0.86
N VAL A 141 -25.31 -5.30 -1.80
CA VAL A 141 -26.57 -4.52 -1.73
C VAL A 141 -27.80 -5.33 -2.15
N PHE A 142 -27.64 -6.35 -3.01
CA PHE A 142 -28.76 -7.19 -3.49
C PHE A 142 -28.92 -8.52 -2.74
N MET A 143 -28.10 -8.83 -1.75
CA MET A 143 -28.26 -9.98 -0.85
C MET A 143 -28.55 -9.53 0.59
N HIS A 144 -29.66 -8.81 0.76
CA HIS A 144 -30.38 -8.71 2.03
C HIS A 144 -31.88 -8.76 1.76
#